data_AF-A0A520DNQ1-F1
#
_entry.id   AF-A0A520DNQ1-F1
#
_cell.length_a   1.000
_cell.length_b   1.000
_cell.length_c   1.000
_cell.angle_alpha   90.00
_cell.angle_beta   90.00
_cell.angle_gamma   90.00
#
_symmetry.space_group_name_H-M   'P 1'
#
loop_
_entity.id
_entity.type
_entity.pdbx_description
1 polymer ?
#
loop_
_entity_poly.entity_id
_entity_poly.type
_entity_poly.pdbx_seq_one_letter_code
_entity_poly.pdbx_strand_id
1 'polypeptide(L)'
;TYKYKGIRSGAFINSKDDRISYSTVSSDFKTVQNRRGFTAAEIAFLKAEAALRGWANAGDAKTNYENGVRLSFSDWGAAGVDAYLADATSKPINYIDPKDAKNNFTALSTITVAWNAGDSNELKLEKIITQKYLSTFTNTLEAWVDFRRTGYPKIPHVAKNDSSPDWGIITADQWIKRLVYVPAERTGNAAAVSEASTFLTSGKDDIASRLWWDTTTTSNF
;
A
#
# COMPACT_ATOMS: atom_id res chain seq x y z
N THR A 1 -2.11 -25.06 6.37
CA THR A 1 -3.14 -24.17 6.96
C THR A 1 -2.46 -22.94 7.51
N TYR A 2 -2.83 -21.74 7.05
CA TYR A 2 -2.20 -20.49 7.52
C TYR A 2 -2.65 -20.16 8.94
N LYS A 3 -1.69 -19.72 9.78
CA LYS A 3 -1.92 -19.42 11.21
C LYS A 3 -2.82 -18.19 11.43
N TYR A 4 -2.80 -17.24 10.50
CA TYR A 4 -3.56 -16.00 10.58
C TYR A 4 -4.58 -15.90 9.45
N LYS A 5 -5.75 -15.33 9.76
CA LYS A 5 -6.89 -15.18 8.86
C LYS A 5 -7.31 -13.71 8.85
N GLY A 6 -6.99 -13.01 7.77
CA GLY A 6 -7.46 -11.63 7.55
C GLY A 6 -8.78 -11.59 6.79
N ILE A 7 -9.34 -10.39 6.63
CA ILE A 7 -10.47 -10.11 5.75
C ILE A 7 -9.92 -9.34 4.55
N ARG A 8 -10.23 -9.76 3.33
CA ARG A 8 -9.84 -9.03 2.11
C ARG A 8 -10.54 -7.67 2.04
N SER A 9 -9.86 -6.67 1.49
CA SER A 9 -10.45 -5.38 1.13
C SER A 9 -11.66 -5.53 0.21
N GLY A 10 -12.77 -4.86 0.56
CA GLY A 10 -14.02 -4.93 -0.20
C GLY A 10 -14.62 -6.34 -0.27
N ALA A 11 -14.42 -7.18 0.74
CA ALA A 11 -14.98 -8.52 0.76
C ALA A 11 -16.52 -8.53 0.68
N PHE A 12 -17.07 -9.55 0.04
CA PHE A 12 -18.46 -9.95 0.24
C PHE A 12 -18.61 -10.44 1.69
N ILE A 13 -19.44 -9.73 2.46
CA ILE A 13 -19.74 -10.02 3.86
C ILE A 13 -21.26 -10.04 4.01
N ASN A 14 -21.81 -11.20 4.37
CA ASN A 14 -23.25 -11.36 4.61
C ASN A 14 -23.62 -10.94 6.03
N SER A 15 -22.81 -11.33 7.02
CA SER A 15 -23.03 -11.02 8.43
C SER A 15 -21.71 -10.76 9.18
N LYS A 16 -21.79 -10.05 10.30
CA LYS A 16 -20.63 -9.85 11.20
C LYS A 16 -20.14 -11.18 11.77
N ASP A 17 -21.06 -12.08 12.11
CA ASP A 17 -20.79 -13.35 12.78
C ASP A 17 -19.91 -14.29 11.95
N ASP A 18 -19.90 -14.13 10.62
CA ASP A 18 -19.04 -14.89 9.72
C ASP A 18 -17.54 -14.66 9.91
N ARG A 19 -17.16 -13.57 10.60
CA ARG A 19 -15.78 -13.10 10.69
C ARG A 19 -15.24 -12.99 12.12
N ILE A 20 -16.04 -13.29 13.14
CA ILE A 20 -15.62 -13.15 14.55
C ILE A 20 -14.44 -14.05 14.94
N SER A 21 -14.26 -15.17 14.23
CA SER A 21 -13.17 -16.13 14.45
C SER A 21 -11.88 -15.80 13.69
N TYR A 22 -11.85 -14.66 12.99
CA TYR A 22 -10.70 -14.23 12.21
C TYR A 22 -9.65 -13.57 13.11
N SER A 23 -8.43 -13.48 12.60
CA SER A 23 -7.34 -12.85 13.35
C SER A 23 -7.64 -11.38 13.59
N THR A 24 -7.42 -10.94 14.82
CA THR A 24 -7.51 -9.54 15.22
C THR A 24 -6.11 -8.96 15.37
N VAL A 25 -6.02 -7.63 15.35
CA VAL A 25 -4.78 -6.94 15.74
C VAL A 25 -4.45 -7.30 17.19
N SER A 26 -3.15 -7.39 17.52
CA SER A 26 -2.71 -7.71 18.88
C SER A 26 -3.41 -6.85 19.93
N SER A 27 -3.80 -7.45 21.06
CA SER A 27 -4.37 -6.72 22.19
C SER A 27 -3.45 -5.65 22.74
N ASP A 28 -2.15 -5.72 22.48
CA ASP A 28 -1.16 -4.72 22.88
C ASP A 28 -1.51 -3.33 22.31
N PHE A 29 -2.19 -3.26 21.16
CA PHE A 29 -2.64 -2.00 20.57
C PHE A 29 -3.77 -1.31 21.34
N LYS A 30 -4.40 -1.98 22.32
CA LYS A 30 -5.42 -1.36 23.16
C LYS A 30 -4.84 -0.35 24.16
N THR A 31 -3.56 -0.47 24.49
CA THR A 31 -2.89 0.37 25.50
C THR A 31 -1.90 1.36 24.89
N VAL A 32 -1.67 1.30 23.57
CA VAL A 32 -0.73 2.18 22.86
C VAL A 32 -1.19 3.65 22.96
N GLN A 33 -0.33 4.51 23.51
CA GLN A 33 -0.57 5.96 23.64
C GLN A 33 0.11 6.80 22.55
N ASN A 34 1.07 6.22 21.83
CA ASN A 34 1.86 6.90 20.80
C ASN A 34 1.74 6.16 19.47
N ARG A 35 1.67 6.89 18.36
CA ARG A 35 1.67 6.31 17.01
C ARG A 35 2.91 6.74 16.25
N ARG A 36 3.42 5.85 15.41
CA ARG A 36 4.52 6.14 14.50
C ARG A 36 3.99 7.00 13.37
N GLY A 37 4.44 8.26 13.30
CA GLY A 37 4.15 9.15 12.18
C GLY A 37 5.13 8.90 11.04
N PHE A 38 6.40 9.23 11.28
CA PHE A 38 7.48 9.13 10.31
C PHE A 38 8.66 8.39 10.96
N THR A 39 9.17 7.34 10.30
CA THR A 39 10.11 6.39 10.94
C THR A 39 11.51 6.44 10.32
N ALA A 40 12.52 6.00 11.08
CA ALA A 40 13.87 5.83 10.53
C ALA A 40 13.92 4.81 9.39
N ALA A 41 13.10 3.75 9.46
CA ALA A 41 12.95 2.77 8.39
C ALA A 41 12.45 3.43 7.10
N GLU A 42 11.43 4.28 7.20
CA GLU A 42 10.90 5.04 6.08
C GLU A 42 11.95 5.96 5.44
N ILE A 43 12.75 6.68 6.23
CA ILE A 43 13.87 7.49 5.72
C ILE A 43 14.85 6.61 4.92
N ALA A 44 15.19 5.43 5.44
CA ALA A 44 16.09 4.52 4.75
C ALA A 44 15.50 4.03 3.42
N PHE A 45 14.21 3.70 3.36
CA PHE A 45 13.55 3.32 2.10
C PHE A 45 13.42 4.48 1.11
N LEU A 46 13.17 5.71 1.57
CA LEU A 46 13.20 6.91 0.73
C LEU A 46 14.59 7.12 0.12
N LYS A 47 15.66 6.93 0.91
CA LYS A 47 17.04 6.97 0.40
C LYS A 47 17.34 5.82 -0.56
N ALA A 48 16.77 4.63 -0.34
CA ALA A 48 16.93 3.50 -1.25
C ALA A 48 16.32 3.80 -2.63
N GLU A 49 15.10 4.37 -2.66
CA GLU A 49 14.47 4.81 -3.90
C GLU A 49 15.25 5.96 -4.56
N ALA A 50 15.69 6.96 -3.79
CA ALA A 50 16.49 8.06 -4.29
C ALA A 50 17.80 7.58 -4.93
N ALA A 51 18.49 6.62 -4.29
CA ALA A 51 19.70 6.00 -4.83
C ALA A 51 19.41 5.22 -6.12
N LEU A 52 18.29 4.48 -6.16
CA LEU A 52 17.85 3.75 -7.36
C LEU A 52 17.53 4.70 -8.53
N ARG A 53 17.04 5.91 -8.23
CA ARG A 53 16.80 6.99 -9.20
C ARG A 53 18.05 7.80 -9.55
N GLY A 54 19.22 7.46 -9.01
CA GLY A 54 20.48 8.15 -9.30
C GLY A 54 20.62 9.53 -8.65
N TRP A 55 19.89 9.82 -7.58
CA TRP A 55 19.97 11.12 -6.91
C TRP A 55 21.30 11.25 -6.15
N ALA A 56 21.92 12.43 -6.25
CA ALA A 56 23.18 12.71 -5.58
C ALA A 56 23.06 12.57 -4.06
N ASN A 57 24.11 12.06 -3.41
CA ASN A 57 24.21 11.89 -1.96
C ASN A 57 23.16 10.93 -1.34
N ALA A 58 22.46 10.12 -2.14
CA ALA A 58 21.51 9.14 -1.63
C ALA A 58 22.17 7.88 -1.03
N GLY A 59 23.44 7.61 -1.37
CA GLY A 59 24.15 6.39 -0.98
C GLY A 59 23.82 5.20 -1.88
N ASP A 60 24.04 3.98 -1.38
CA ASP A 60 23.77 2.74 -2.12
C ASP A 60 22.34 2.20 -1.85
N ALA A 61 21.64 1.80 -2.91
CA ALA A 61 20.25 1.35 -2.82
C ALA A 61 20.08 0.06 -2.00
N LYS A 62 20.98 -0.92 -2.16
CA LYS A 62 20.95 -2.19 -1.42
C LYS A 62 21.14 -1.93 0.08
N THR A 63 22.15 -1.14 0.43
CA THR A 63 22.49 -0.79 1.80
C THR A 63 21.35 -0.07 2.48
N ASN A 64 20.75 0.92 1.81
CA ASN A 64 19.60 1.66 2.33
C ASN A 64 18.35 0.76 2.49
N TYR A 65 18.06 -0.10 1.50
CA TYR A 65 16.96 -1.07 1.57
C TYR A 65 17.11 -2.01 2.77
N GLU A 66 18.28 -2.64 2.89
CA GLU A 66 18.59 -3.57 3.95
C GLU A 66 18.60 -2.90 5.34
N ASN A 67 19.04 -1.65 5.42
CA ASN A 67 18.97 -0.85 6.64
C ASN A 67 17.52 -0.51 7.02
N GLY A 68 16.67 -0.17 6.04
CA GLY A 68 15.24 0.07 6.27
C GLY A 68 14.53 -1.13 6.89
N VAL A 69 14.82 -2.34 6.40
CA VAL A 69 14.28 -3.59 6.97
C VAL A 69 14.80 -3.79 8.40
N ARG A 70 16.09 -3.60 8.66
CA ARG A 70 16.66 -3.70 10.02
C ARG A 70 16.06 -2.72 11.00
N LEU A 71 15.90 -1.46 10.59
CA LEU A 71 15.27 -0.43 11.40
C LEU A 71 13.81 -0.78 11.72
N SER A 72 13.06 -1.30 10.74
CA SER A 72 11.68 -1.76 10.96
C SER A 72 11.62 -2.91 11.98
N PHE A 73 12.46 -3.94 11.81
CA PHE A 73 12.54 -5.05 12.77
C PHE A 73 12.89 -4.57 14.17
N SER A 74 13.87 -3.68 14.29
CA SER A 74 14.27 -3.10 15.58
C SER A 74 13.15 -2.29 16.22
N ASP A 75 12.42 -1.48 15.45
CA ASP A 75 11.32 -0.65 15.93
C ASP A 75 10.15 -1.51 16.48
N TRP A 76 9.92 -2.67 15.86
CA TRP A 76 8.92 -3.65 16.32
C TRP A 76 9.44 -4.67 17.33
N GLY A 77 10.71 -4.62 17.72
CA GLY A 77 11.33 -5.61 18.60
C GLY A 77 11.36 -7.03 18.02
N ALA A 78 11.32 -7.16 16.70
CA ALA A 78 11.32 -8.43 15.99
C ALA A 78 12.75 -8.98 15.81
N ALA A 79 12.90 -10.30 16.00
CA ALA A 79 14.17 -11.00 15.78
C ALA A 79 14.25 -11.61 14.36
N GLY A 80 15.44 -12.10 13.98
CA GLY A 80 15.62 -12.89 12.75
C GLY A 80 15.79 -12.08 11.45
N VAL A 81 16.13 -10.79 11.55
CA VAL A 81 16.20 -9.91 10.38
C VAL A 81 17.23 -10.34 9.32
N ASP A 82 18.36 -10.92 9.73
CA ASP A 82 19.38 -11.35 8.76
C ASP A 82 18.91 -12.57 7.95
N ALA A 83 18.22 -13.52 8.59
CA ALA A 83 17.59 -14.64 7.88
C ALA A 83 16.47 -14.15 6.96
N TYR A 84 15.68 -13.17 7.40
CA TYR A 84 14.63 -12.55 6.58
C TYR A 84 15.22 -11.87 5.34
N LEU A 85 16.29 -11.08 5.49
CA LEU A 85 16.96 -10.40 4.39
C LEU A 85 17.71 -11.34 3.44
N ALA A 86 18.08 -12.54 3.90
CA ALA A 86 18.68 -13.57 3.07
C ALA A 86 17.64 -14.38 2.26
N ASP A 87 16.33 -14.22 2.51
CA ASP A 87 15.30 -15.04 1.87
C ASP A 87 15.05 -14.63 0.41
N ALA A 88 15.66 -15.40 -0.50
CA ALA A 88 15.50 -15.24 -1.94
C ALA A 88 14.38 -16.11 -2.54
N THR A 89 13.56 -16.78 -1.71
CA THR A 89 12.65 -17.84 -2.17
C THR A 89 11.19 -17.58 -1.82
N SER A 90 10.89 -17.06 -0.64
CA SER A 90 9.51 -16.81 -0.21
C SER A 90 8.85 -15.73 -1.03
N LYS A 91 7.57 -15.93 -1.33
CA LYS A 91 6.74 -15.03 -2.14
C LYS A 91 5.43 -14.71 -1.42
N PRO A 92 4.77 -13.60 -1.75
CA PRO A 92 3.39 -13.35 -1.33
C PRO A 92 2.48 -14.54 -1.64
N ILE A 93 1.62 -14.88 -0.68
CA ILE A 93 0.74 -16.06 -0.76
C ILE A 93 -0.64 -15.72 -1.32
N ASN A 94 -1.28 -16.71 -1.93
CA ASN A 94 -2.70 -16.62 -2.26
C ASN A 94 -3.55 -16.53 -0.99
N TYR A 95 -4.67 -15.80 -1.09
CA TYR A 95 -5.66 -15.73 -0.03
C TYR A 95 -6.84 -16.64 -0.36
N ILE A 96 -7.13 -17.55 0.57
CA ILE A 96 -8.31 -18.41 0.56
C ILE A 96 -9.16 -17.99 1.74
N ASP A 97 -10.35 -17.47 1.47
CA ASP A 97 -11.31 -17.08 2.49
C ASP A 97 -11.97 -18.32 3.11
N PRO A 98 -11.87 -18.51 4.43
CA PRO A 98 -12.48 -19.66 5.12
C PRO A 98 -14.00 -19.79 5.02
N LYS A 99 -14.73 -18.72 4.65
CA LYS A 99 -16.20 -18.67 4.64
C LYS A 99 -16.78 -18.59 3.24
N ASP A 100 -16.24 -17.72 2.38
CA ASP A 100 -16.84 -17.42 1.08
C ASP A 100 -15.76 -17.30 0.00
N ALA A 101 -15.72 -18.29 -0.88
CA ALA A 101 -14.73 -18.40 -1.96
C ALA A 101 -14.75 -17.23 -2.95
N LYS A 102 -15.83 -16.43 -3.02
CA LYS A 102 -15.85 -15.18 -3.83
C LYS A 102 -14.80 -14.17 -3.36
N ASN A 103 -14.34 -14.29 -2.12
CA ASN A 103 -13.31 -13.43 -1.57
C ASN A 103 -11.88 -13.93 -1.85
N ASN A 104 -11.70 -15.12 -2.42
CA ASN A 104 -10.37 -15.66 -2.74
C ASN A 104 -9.62 -14.75 -3.73
N PHE A 105 -8.30 -14.66 -3.61
CA PHE A 105 -7.44 -14.08 -4.65
C PHE A 105 -6.10 -14.80 -4.76
N THR A 106 -5.55 -14.75 -5.97
CA THR A 106 -4.17 -15.11 -6.26
C THR A 106 -3.27 -13.90 -6.02
N ALA A 107 -2.13 -14.11 -5.37
CA ALA A 107 -1.16 -13.04 -5.18
C ALA A 107 -0.74 -12.44 -6.53
N LEU A 108 -0.77 -11.11 -6.64
CA LEU A 108 -0.40 -10.40 -7.87
C LEU A 108 1.12 -10.17 -8.00
N SER A 109 1.83 -10.26 -6.89
CA SER A 109 3.28 -10.12 -6.84
C SER A 109 3.95 -11.47 -6.63
N THR A 110 5.09 -11.65 -7.27
CA THR A 110 6.01 -12.78 -7.06
C THR A 110 7.33 -12.33 -6.41
N ILE A 111 7.36 -11.10 -5.86
CA ILE A 111 8.55 -10.49 -5.27
C ILE A 111 9.10 -11.32 -4.12
N THR A 112 10.42 -11.41 -4.03
CA THR A 112 11.15 -12.03 -2.92
C THR A 112 11.77 -10.96 -2.03
N VAL A 113 12.27 -11.33 -0.83
CA VAL A 113 12.86 -10.36 0.10
C VAL A 113 14.29 -10.01 -0.31
N ALA A 114 15.16 -11.00 -0.47
CA ALA A 114 16.59 -10.76 -0.68
C ALA A 114 16.85 -9.80 -1.85
N TRP A 115 17.72 -8.83 -1.63
CA TRP A 115 18.13 -7.89 -2.66
C TRP A 115 18.97 -8.58 -3.72
N ASN A 116 18.65 -8.36 -4.99
CA ASN A 116 19.45 -8.84 -6.11
C ASN A 116 19.89 -7.66 -6.99
N ALA A 117 21.21 -7.48 -7.12
CA ALA A 117 21.77 -6.39 -7.93
C ALA A 117 21.47 -6.54 -9.43
N GLY A 118 21.24 -7.76 -9.92
CA GLY A 118 20.88 -8.05 -11.31
C GLY A 118 19.41 -7.78 -11.66
N ASP A 119 18.56 -7.47 -10.68
CA ASP A 119 17.15 -7.14 -10.93
C ASP A 119 17.03 -5.82 -11.71
N SER A 120 15.94 -5.67 -12.48
CA SER A 120 15.59 -4.40 -13.11
C SER A 120 15.31 -3.33 -12.05
N ASN A 121 15.41 -2.04 -12.43
CA ASN A 121 15.06 -0.95 -11.51
C ASN A 121 13.60 -1.04 -11.05
N GLU A 122 12.70 -1.46 -11.94
CA GLU A 122 11.29 -1.66 -11.61
C GLU A 122 11.11 -2.74 -10.52
N LEU A 123 11.82 -3.87 -10.63
CA LEU A 123 11.74 -4.95 -9.64
C LEU A 123 12.41 -4.56 -8.31
N LYS A 124 13.51 -3.78 -8.36
CA LYS A 124 14.15 -3.19 -7.17
C LYS A 124 13.21 -2.21 -6.45
N LEU A 125 12.48 -1.39 -7.20
CA LEU A 125 11.47 -0.49 -6.62
C LEU A 125 10.31 -1.27 -5.99
N GLU A 126 9.83 -2.35 -6.64
CA GLU A 126 8.83 -3.24 -6.05
C GLU A 126 9.31 -3.79 -4.69
N LYS A 127 10.58 -4.21 -4.56
CA LYS A 127 11.17 -4.62 -3.28
C LYS A 127 11.15 -3.50 -2.24
N ILE A 128 11.63 -2.31 -2.61
CA ILE A 128 11.74 -1.15 -1.71
C ILE A 128 10.36 -0.75 -1.18
N ILE A 129 9.40 -0.51 -2.07
CA ILE A 129 8.08 -0.03 -1.67
C ILE A 129 7.27 -1.12 -0.96
N THR A 130 7.45 -2.41 -1.32
CA THR A 130 6.80 -3.49 -0.58
C THR A 130 7.30 -3.56 0.86
N GLN A 131 8.61 -3.41 1.11
CA GLN A 131 9.13 -3.39 2.48
C GLN A 131 8.75 -2.10 3.23
N LYS A 132 8.74 -0.94 2.56
CA LYS A 132 8.23 0.32 3.13
C LYS A 132 6.75 0.19 3.51
N TYR A 133 5.94 -0.45 2.67
CA TYR A 133 4.53 -0.74 2.98
C TYR A 133 4.38 -1.59 4.24
N LEU A 134 5.22 -2.61 4.42
CA LEU A 134 5.21 -3.41 5.66
C LEU A 134 5.64 -2.59 6.88
N SER A 135 6.64 -1.72 6.75
CA SER A 135 7.12 -0.89 7.87
C SER A 135 6.13 0.21 8.29
N THR A 136 5.24 0.63 7.39
CA THR A 136 4.22 1.66 7.65
C THR A 136 2.98 1.12 8.38
N PHE A 137 3.05 -0.08 8.96
CA PHE A 137 1.98 -0.58 9.83
C PHE A 137 1.68 0.47 10.92
N THR A 138 0.42 0.94 10.98
CA THR A 138 -0.12 2.10 11.73
C THR A 138 -0.13 3.48 11.05
N ASN A 139 0.56 3.68 9.93
CA ASN A 139 0.47 4.86 9.06
C ASN A 139 -0.06 4.46 7.67
N THR A 140 -1.38 4.33 7.55
CA THR A 140 -2.02 3.84 6.32
C THR A 140 -2.10 4.87 5.21
N LEU A 141 -1.99 6.17 5.54
CA LEU A 141 -2.06 7.23 4.53
C LEU A 141 -0.82 7.23 3.65
N GLU A 142 0.37 7.13 4.25
CA GLU A 142 1.64 7.04 3.54
C GLU A 142 1.67 5.82 2.60
N ALA A 143 1.23 4.66 3.10
CA ALA A 143 1.11 3.44 2.30
C ALA A 143 0.19 3.61 1.07
N TRP A 144 -0.93 4.32 1.22
CA TRP A 144 -1.86 4.57 0.10
C TRP A 144 -1.33 5.62 -0.89
N VAL A 145 -0.54 6.60 -0.43
CA VAL A 145 0.14 7.56 -1.30
C VAL A 145 1.18 6.85 -2.15
N ASP A 146 2.08 6.06 -1.54
CA ASP A 146 3.10 5.31 -2.29
C ASP A 146 2.49 4.31 -3.28
N PHE A 147 1.43 3.61 -2.88
CA PHE A 147 0.74 2.68 -3.76
C PHE A 147 0.19 3.37 -5.01
N ARG A 148 -0.47 4.52 -4.86
CA ARG A 148 -0.97 5.27 -6.02
C ARG A 148 0.17 5.83 -6.88
N ARG A 149 1.27 6.25 -6.25
CA ARG A 149 2.42 6.87 -6.94
C ARG A 149 3.22 5.85 -7.75
N THR A 150 3.35 4.64 -7.23
CA THR A 150 4.29 3.63 -7.76
C THR A 150 3.62 2.37 -8.28
N GLY A 151 2.37 2.10 -7.89
CA GLY A 151 1.69 0.82 -8.10
C GLY A 151 2.10 -0.29 -7.13
N TYR A 152 3.01 -0.01 -6.17
CA TYR A 152 3.55 -1.01 -5.24
C TYR A 152 3.09 -0.82 -3.79
N PRO A 153 2.97 -1.91 -3.02
CA PRO A 153 3.04 -3.31 -3.46
C PRO A 153 1.87 -3.64 -4.41
N LYS A 154 1.96 -4.75 -5.16
CA LYS A 154 0.82 -5.20 -5.98
C LYS A 154 -0.29 -5.75 -5.08
N ILE A 155 -1.20 -4.88 -4.67
CA ILE A 155 -2.37 -5.20 -3.84
C ILE A 155 -3.45 -5.83 -4.73
N PRO A 156 -4.18 -6.86 -4.30
CA PRO A 156 -5.33 -7.36 -5.06
C PRO A 156 -6.42 -6.30 -5.23
N HIS A 157 -7.17 -6.35 -6.33
CA HIS A 157 -8.38 -5.55 -6.49
C HIS A 157 -9.44 -5.90 -5.42
N VAL A 158 -10.40 -5.01 -5.21
CA VAL A 158 -11.52 -5.27 -4.30
C VAL A 158 -12.37 -6.44 -4.82
N ALA A 159 -12.86 -7.31 -3.92
CA ALA A 159 -13.71 -8.43 -4.35
C ALA A 159 -15.10 -7.94 -4.80
N LYS A 160 -15.67 -7.01 -4.04
CA LYS A 160 -16.91 -6.32 -4.34
C LYS A 160 -16.62 -4.85 -4.60
N ASN A 161 -17.02 -4.36 -5.77
CA ASN A 161 -16.92 -2.96 -6.14
C ASN A 161 -18.33 -2.37 -6.24
N ASP A 162 -18.69 -1.55 -5.25
CA ASP A 162 -19.98 -0.86 -5.18
C ASP A 162 -19.86 0.63 -5.61
N SER A 163 -18.81 0.99 -6.37
CA SER A 163 -18.70 2.35 -6.91
C SER A 163 -19.86 2.65 -7.87
N SER A 164 -20.32 3.91 -7.87
CA SER A 164 -21.47 4.36 -8.65
C SER A 164 -21.16 5.66 -9.40
N PRO A 165 -21.96 6.03 -10.41
CA PRO A 165 -21.83 7.32 -11.08
C PRO A 165 -21.86 8.54 -10.15
N ASP A 166 -22.49 8.45 -8.97
CA ASP A 166 -22.65 9.58 -8.04
C ASP A 166 -21.31 10.10 -7.49
N TRP A 167 -20.34 9.19 -7.35
CA TRP A 167 -19.04 9.49 -6.76
C TRP A 167 -17.87 9.17 -7.69
N GLY A 168 -18.14 8.57 -8.84
CA GLY A 168 -17.15 8.07 -9.79
C GLY A 168 -17.07 6.56 -9.80
N ILE A 169 -17.03 5.97 -10.99
CA ILE A 169 -16.87 4.53 -11.18
C ILE A 169 -15.37 4.19 -11.15
N ILE A 170 -14.98 3.26 -10.28
CA ILE A 170 -13.67 2.62 -10.34
C ILE A 170 -13.80 1.38 -11.23
N THR A 171 -13.01 1.28 -12.29
CA THR A 171 -13.00 0.07 -13.14
C THR A 171 -12.45 -1.13 -12.37
N ALA A 172 -12.86 -2.35 -12.76
CA ALA A 172 -12.54 -3.57 -12.02
C ALA A 172 -11.02 -3.84 -11.86
N ASP A 173 -10.22 -3.28 -12.76
CA ASP A 173 -8.76 -3.38 -12.81
C ASP A 173 -8.04 -2.21 -12.09
N GLN A 174 -8.78 -1.31 -11.42
CA GLN A 174 -8.25 -0.13 -10.76
C GLN A 174 -8.62 -0.07 -9.27
N TRP A 175 -8.03 0.90 -8.59
CA TRP A 175 -8.30 1.24 -7.19
C TRP A 175 -8.72 2.70 -7.08
N ILE A 176 -9.31 3.06 -5.94
CA ILE A 176 -9.61 4.45 -5.58
C ILE A 176 -8.37 5.33 -5.69
N LYS A 177 -8.52 6.48 -6.35
CA LYS A 177 -7.43 7.42 -6.65
C LYS A 177 -7.38 8.61 -5.71
N ARG A 178 -8.52 9.03 -5.18
CA ARG A 178 -8.64 10.10 -4.19
C ARG A 178 -9.94 10.00 -3.40
N LEU A 179 -10.04 10.79 -2.35
CA LEU A 179 -11.31 11.14 -1.73
C LEU A 179 -11.88 12.39 -2.41
N VAL A 180 -13.20 12.45 -2.52
CA VAL A 180 -13.91 13.64 -3.00
C VAL A 180 -13.82 14.80 -2.01
N TYR A 181 -14.13 16.01 -2.47
CA TYR A 181 -14.23 17.16 -1.56
C TYR A 181 -15.32 16.92 -0.50
N VAL A 182 -15.12 17.47 0.69
CA VAL A 182 -16.03 17.25 1.82
C VAL A 182 -17.43 17.80 1.52
N PRO A 183 -18.50 17.18 2.05
CA PRO A 183 -19.88 17.60 1.75
C PRO A 183 -20.17 19.09 2.03
N ALA A 184 -19.55 19.65 3.07
CA ALA A 184 -19.69 21.06 3.42
C ALA A 184 -19.19 22.00 2.31
N GLU A 185 -18.07 21.71 1.66
CA GLU A 185 -17.56 22.52 0.54
C GLU A 185 -18.43 22.36 -0.70
N ARG A 186 -18.90 21.15 -0.98
CA ARG A 186 -19.77 20.86 -2.12
C ARG A 186 -21.11 21.61 -2.07
N THR A 187 -21.59 21.92 -0.87
CA THR A 187 -22.87 22.61 -0.64
C THR A 187 -22.69 24.09 -0.35
N GLY A 188 -21.74 24.46 0.50
CA GLY A 188 -21.49 25.83 0.95
C GLY A 188 -20.53 26.63 0.07
N ASN A 189 -19.77 25.98 -0.83
CA ASN A 189 -18.73 26.61 -1.64
C ASN A 189 -18.66 26.01 -3.07
N ALA A 190 -19.83 25.78 -3.67
CA ALA A 190 -19.96 25.05 -4.94
C ALA A 190 -19.14 25.67 -6.09
N ALA A 191 -18.99 27.00 -6.13
CA ALA A 191 -18.19 27.68 -7.16
C ALA A 191 -16.71 27.30 -7.07
N ALA A 192 -16.11 27.33 -5.88
CA ALA A 192 -14.71 26.94 -5.69
C ALA A 192 -14.50 25.44 -5.92
N VAL A 193 -15.46 24.59 -5.55
CA VAL A 193 -15.43 23.15 -5.87
C VAL A 193 -15.45 22.93 -7.38
N SER A 194 -16.28 23.67 -8.12
CA SER A 194 -16.35 23.60 -9.57
C SER A 194 -15.02 24.01 -10.21
N GLU A 195 -14.41 25.11 -9.74
CA GLU A 195 -13.11 25.57 -10.21
C GLU A 195 -12.01 24.53 -9.89
N ALA A 196 -11.89 24.10 -8.64
CA ALA A 196 -10.87 23.15 -8.20
C ALA A 196 -11.01 21.77 -8.87
N SER A 197 -12.22 21.38 -9.28
CA SER A 197 -12.45 20.16 -10.06
C SER A 197 -11.78 20.21 -11.44
N THR A 198 -11.63 21.39 -12.04
CA THR A 198 -10.94 21.55 -13.33
C THR A 198 -9.44 21.24 -13.26
N PHE A 199 -8.84 21.25 -12.07
CA PHE A 199 -7.44 20.90 -11.85
C PHE A 199 -7.21 19.39 -11.69
N LEU A 200 -8.28 18.60 -11.57
CA LEU A 200 -8.22 17.15 -11.49
C LEU A 200 -8.13 16.54 -12.89
N THR A 201 -7.51 15.37 -13.02
CA THR A 201 -7.24 14.75 -14.33
C THR A 201 -8.50 14.42 -15.14
N SER A 202 -9.65 14.23 -14.48
CA SER A 202 -10.93 14.00 -15.15
C SER A 202 -11.74 15.28 -15.41
N GLY A 203 -11.29 16.41 -14.84
CA GLY A 203 -12.09 17.64 -14.72
C GLY A 203 -13.27 17.56 -13.75
N LYS A 204 -13.36 16.51 -12.92
CA LYS A 204 -14.50 16.23 -12.02
C LYS A 204 -14.06 15.86 -10.61
N ASP A 205 -14.84 16.26 -9.61
CA ASP A 205 -14.70 15.80 -8.22
C ASP A 205 -15.22 14.36 -8.04
N ASP A 206 -14.46 13.39 -8.55
CA ASP A 206 -14.77 11.97 -8.42
C ASP A 206 -13.61 11.16 -7.81
N ILE A 207 -13.90 9.94 -7.38
CA ILE A 207 -12.94 9.03 -6.73
C ILE A 207 -11.97 8.35 -7.72
N ALA A 208 -12.26 8.44 -9.03
CA ALA A 208 -11.45 7.87 -10.13
C ALA A 208 -10.38 8.85 -10.64
N SER A 209 -10.48 10.12 -10.25
CA SER A 209 -9.59 11.19 -10.65
C SER A 209 -8.23 11.08 -9.97
N ARG A 210 -7.17 11.09 -10.77
CA ARG A 210 -5.80 11.08 -10.26
C ARG A 210 -5.43 12.45 -9.69
N LEU A 211 -4.56 12.43 -8.68
CA LEU A 211 -3.92 13.65 -8.18
C LEU A 211 -2.73 14.01 -9.07
N TRP A 212 -2.22 15.24 -8.95
CA TRP A 212 -1.18 15.74 -9.87
C TRP A 212 0.09 14.87 -9.93
N TRP A 213 0.45 14.20 -8.83
CA TRP A 213 1.63 13.33 -8.74
C TRP A 213 1.34 11.88 -9.15
N ASP A 214 0.07 11.49 -9.31
CA ASP A 214 -0.35 10.16 -9.76
C ASP A 214 -0.46 10.20 -11.29
N THR A 215 0.65 9.92 -11.96
CA THR A 215 0.76 10.02 -13.42
C THR A 215 0.27 8.73 -14.12
N THR A 216 -0.04 8.82 -15.41
CA THR A 216 -0.49 7.66 -16.22
C THR A 216 0.65 6.84 -16.80
N THR A 217 1.90 7.10 -16.41
CA THR A 217 3.08 6.36 -16.85
C THR A 217 3.03 4.93 -16.33
N THR A 218 3.22 3.97 -17.23
CA THR A 218 3.15 2.53 -16.92
C THR A 218 4.42 1.97 -16.29
N SER A 219 5.54 2.70 -16.40
CA SER A 219 6.84 2.38 -15.79
C SER A 219 7.22 3.46 -14.78
N ASN A 220 7.91 3.08 -13.69
CA ASN A 220 8.47 4.02 -12.73
C ASN A 220 9.88 4.53 -13.12
N PHE A 221 10.47 3.97 -14.19
CA PHE A 221 11.78 4.28 -14.74
C PHE A 221 11.76 4.35 -16.27
#